data_AF-A0AAV5XEX1-F1
#
_entry.id   AF-A0AAV5XEX1-F1
#
_cell.length_a   1.000
_cell.length_b   1.000
_cell.length_c   1.000
_cell.angle_alpha   90.00
_cell.angle_beta   90.00
_cell.angle_gamma   90.00
#
_symmetry.space_group_name_H-M   'P 1'
#
loop_
_entity.id
_entity.type
_entity.pdbx_description
1 polymer ?
#
loop_
_entity_poly.entity_id
_entity_poly.type
_entity_poly.pdbx_seq_one_letter_code
_entity_poly.pdbx_strand_id
1 'polypeptide(L)'
;MEATPEATSQPITAESVVSEVVDRFPETGPILLQSGRMFRSRPGHLYAEYSRMTVAEFAALNGIALSRLLKLLNAAAETARAGAQRPPGGRPPTDPMRRGAAIGYTGAYREPADLDVTDVVTVQSTRGPE
;
A
#
# COMPACT_ATOMS: atom_id res chain seq x y z
N MET A 1 -18.45 -30.00 -16.05
CA MET A 1 -18.12 -29.12 -14.91
C MET A 1 -17.26 -28.01 -15.50
N GLU A 2 -17.91 -27.02 -16.11
CA GLU A 2 -17.24 -25.89 -16.77
C GLU A 2 -16.68 -24.97 -15.70
N ALA A 3 -15.36 -24.76 -15.72
CA ALA A 3 -14.73 -23.67 -15.01
C ALA A 3 -15.11 -22.37 -15.74
N THR A 4 -15.69 -21.41 -15.02
CA THR A 4 -15.96 -20.07 -15.51
C THR A 4 -14.82 -19.14 -15.06
N PRO A 5 -13.81 -18.83 -15.90
CA PRO A 5 -12.79 -17.86 -15.55
C PRO A 5 -13.23 -16.48 -16.02
N GLU A 6 -14.29 -15.90 -15.45
CA GLU A 6 -14.75 -14.55 -15.83
C GLU A 6 -15.03 -13.63 -14.64
N ALA A 7 -14.48 -13.94 -13.47
CA ALA A 7 -14.63 -13.08 -12.28
C ALA A 7 -13.58 -11.96 -12.18
N THR A 8 -12.63 -11.84 -13.12
CA THR A 8 -11.45 -10.99 -12.96
C THR A 8 -11.31 -9.95 -14.07
N SER A 9 -12.04 -8.82 -14.03
CA SER A 9 -11.52 -7.58 -14.66
C SER A 9 -12.32 -6.28 -14.50
N GLN A 10 -13.22 -6.12 -13.52
CA GLN A 10 -13.92 -4.83 -13.44
C GLN A 10 -12.95 -3.69 -13.03
N PRO A 11 -12.91 -2.59 -13.81
CA PRO A 11 -12.10 -1.42 -13.47
C PRO A 11 -12.63 -0.75 -12.19
N ILE A 12 -11.76 -0.04 -11.49
CA ILE A 12 -12.15 0.76 -10.33
C ILE A 12 -12.93 1.98 -10.84
N THR A 13 -14.18 2.14 -10.37
CA THR A 13 -15.08 3.23 -10.74
C THR A 13 -15.25 4.23 -9.59
N ALA A 14 -15.96 5.32 -9.84
CA ALA A 14 -16.23 6.37 -8.86
C ALA A 14 -17.07 5.87 -7.67
N GLU A 15 -17.96 4.92 -7.92
CA GLU A 15 -18.90 4.30 -6.98
C GLU A 15 -18.28 3.16 -6.19
N SER A 16 -17.09 2.71 -6.60
CA SER A 16 -16.36 1.65 -5.90
C SER A 16 -16.06 2.07 -4.46
N VAL A 17 -16.26 1.17 -3.51
CA VAL A 17 -16.01 1.44 -2.09
C VAL A 17 -14.52 1.32 -1.82
N VAL A 18 -13.93 2.32 -1.15
CA VAL A 18 -12.47 2.41 -0.92
C VAL A 18 -11.92 1.18 -0.21
N SER A 19 -12.59 0.68 0.83
CA SER A 19 -12.14 -0.53 1.54
C SER A 19 -12.13 -1.76 0.63
N GLU A 20 -13.18 -1.95 -0.18
CA GLU A 20 -13.29 -3.08 -1.11
C GLU A 20 -12.25 -2.99 -2.24
N VAL A 21 -11.89 -1.77 -2.64
CA VAL A 21 -10.81 -1.52 -3.61
C VAL A 21 -9.45 -1.92 -3.04
N VAL A 22 -9.17 -1.57 -1.78
CA VAL A 22 -7.91 -1.94 -1.11
C VAL A 22 -7.84 -3.45 -0.89
N ASP A 23 -8.94 -4.09 -0.47
CA ASP A 23 -9.02 -5.53 -0.28
C ASP A 23 -8.78 -6.28 -1.60
N ARG A 24 -9.31 -5.76 -2.71
CA ARG A 24 -9.16 -6.35 -4.04
C ARG A 24 -7.79 -6.05 -4.66
N PHE A 25 -7.25 -4.86 -4.43
CA PHE A 25 -6.01 -4.37 -5.02
C PHE A 25 -5.13 -3.69 -3.95
N PRO A 26 -4.36 -4.46 -3.15
CA PRO A 26 -3.56 -3.92 -2.05
C PRO A 26 -2.57 -2.82 -2.47
N GLU A 27 -2.07 -2.87 -3.71
CA GLU A 27 -1.17 -1.86 -4.30
C GLU A 27 -1.79 -0.46 -4.41
N THR A 28 -3.13 -0.35 -4.33
CA THR A 28 -3.83 0.94 -4.29
C THR A 28 -3.76 1.61 -2.91
N GLY A 29 -3.48 0.84 -1.85
CA GLY A 29 -3.43 1.32 -0.47
C GLY A 29 -2.47 2.49 -0.26
N PRO A 30 -1.19 2.40 -0.68
CA PRO A 30 -0.23 3.50 -0.56
C PRO A 30 -0.68 4.78 -1.27
N ILE A 31 -1.30 4.66 -2.44
CA ILE A 31 -1.82 5.81 -3.20
C ILE A 31 -2.89 6.53 -2.39
N LEU A 32 -3.85 5.78 -1.85
CA LEU A 32 -4.94 6.34 -1.04
C LEU A 32 -4.39 6.98 0.24
N LEU A 33 -3.43 6.35 0.92
CA LEU A 33 -2.83 6.84 2.16
C LEU A 33 -2.05 8.15 1.95
N GLN A 34 -1.33 8.26 0.83
CA GLN A 34 -0.62 9.49 0.44
C GLN A 34 -1.58 10.59 -0.03
N SER A 35 -2.71 10.20 -0.63
CA SER A 35 -3.68 11.13 -1.22
C SER A 35 -4.48 11.89 -0.16
N GLY A 36 -4.70 11.31 1.01
CA GLY A 36 -5.31 12.03 2.13
C GLY A 36 -5.98 11.14 3.16
N ARG A 37 -6.90 11.72 3.92
CA ARG A 37 -7.60 11.04 5.01
C ARG A 37 -8.69 10.11 4.47
N MET A 38 -8.78 8.93 5.05
CA MET A 38 -9.81 7.91 4.76
C MET A 38 -10.98 7.92 5.73
N PHE A 39 -11.01 8.89 6.66
CA PHE A 39 -12.07 9.02 7.67
C PHE A 39 -12.72 10.39 7.58
N ARG A 40 -13.98 10.45 7.99
CA ARG A 40 -14.72 11.70 8.14
C ARG A 40 -14.52 12.23 9.55
N SER A 41 -14.29 13.54 9.66
CA SER A 41 -14.37 14.26 10.94
C SER A 41 -15.58 15.19 10.85
N ARG A 42 -16.54 14.99 11.75
CA ARG A 42 -17.74 15.83 11.84
C ARG A 42 -17.64 16.73 13.07
N PRO A 43 -17.98 18.02 12.96
CA PRO A 43 -18.13 18.89 14.11
C PRO A 43 -19.07 18.25 15.14
N GLY A 44 -18.66 18.20 16.41
CA GLY A 44 -19.42 17.57 17.49
C GLY A 44 -19.19 16.07 17.68
N HIS A 45 -18.42 15.41 16.81
CA HIS A 45 -17.99 14.03 17.02
C HIS A 45 -16.55 13.99 17.55
N LEU A 46 -16.33 13.26 18.65
CA LEU A 46 -15.01 13.12 19.28
C LEU A 46 -14.10 12.11 18.56
N TYR A 47 -14.67 11.22 17.76
CA TYR A 47 -13.96 10.12 17.11
C TYR A 47 -14.05 10.20 15.59
N ALA A 48 -13.02 9.67 14.92
CA ALA A 48 -12.99 9.51 13.48
C ALA A 48 -14.07 8.51 13.02
N GLU A 49 -14.86 8.90 12.01
CA GLU A 49 -15.87 8.04 11.41
C GLU A 49 -15.27 7.32 10.19
N TYR A 50 -15.10 6.00 10.31
CA TYR A 50 -14.63 5.10 9.25
C TYR A 50 -15.79 4.46 8.49
N SER A 51 -16.82 5.25 8.20
CA SER A 51 -17.97 4.81 7.39
C SER A 51 -17.53 4.41 5.98
N ARG A 52 -18.23 3.44 5.37
CA ARG A 52 -18.04 3.06 3.97
C ARG A 52 -18.06 4.30 3.09
N MET A 53 -16.96 4.53 2.37
CA MET A 53 -16.74 5.70 1.53
C MET A 53 -16.44 5.26 0.11
N THR A 54 -17.05 5.91 -0.87
CA THR A 54 -16.75 5.66 -2.29
C THR A 54 -15.50 6.42 -2.74
N VAL A 55 -14.91 6.02 -3.88
CA VAL A 55 -13.77 6.75 -4.46
C VAL A 55 -14.14 8.20 -4.78
N ALA A 56 -15.37 8.46 -5.24
CA ALA A 56 -15.88 9.81 -5.48
C ALA A 56 -15.92 10.64 -4.20
N GLU A 57 -16.48 10.09 -3.12
CA GLU A 57 -16.55 10.77 -1.83
C GLU A 57 -15.16 11.01 -1.24
N PHE A 58 -14.25 10.06 -1.40
CA PHE A 58 -12.86 10.22 -0.98
C PHE A 58 -12.16 11.35 -1.74
N ALA A 59 -12.35 11.43 -3.06
CA ALA A 59 -11.80 12.50 -3.88
C ALA A 59 -12.34 13.87 -3.45
N ALA A 60 -13.66 13.96 -3.23
CA ALA A 60 -14.30 15.18 -2.76
C ALA A 60 -13.81 15.60 -1.36
N LEU A 61 -13.69 14.65 -0.42
CA LEU A 61 -13.25 14.90 0.95
C LEU A 61 -11.82 15.46 1.04
N ASN A 62 -10.96 15.04 0.11
CA ASN A 62 -9.54 15.39 0.09
C ASN A 62 -9.19 16.45 -0.97
N GLY A 63 -10.18 16.97 -1.70
CA GLY A 63 -9.94 18.00 -2.73
C GLY A 63 -9.15 17.49 -3.94
N ILE A 64 -9.26 16.21 -4.27
CA ILE A 64 -8.52 15.56 -5.36
C ILE A 64 -9.40 15.51 -6.61
N ALA A 65 -8.81 15.78 -7.77
CA ALA A 65 -9.51 15.55 -9.04
C ALA A 65 -9.83 14.06 -9.22
N LEU A 66 -11.12 13.71 -9.20
CA LEU A 66 -11.60 12.32 -9.29
C LEU A 66 -11.03 11.56 -10.50
N SER A 67 -10.99 12.21 -11.66
CA SER A 67 -10.44 11.62 -12.89
C SER A 67 -8.95 11.27 -12.77
N ARG A 68 -8.17 12.08 -12.04
CA ARG A 68 -6.76 11.82 -11.76
C ARG A 68 -6.60 10.66 -10.79
N LEU A 69 -7.42 10.63 -9.74
CA LEU A 69 -7.40 9.55 -8.76
C LEU A 69 -7.74 8.20 -9.41
N LEU A 70 -8.81 8.13 -10.19
CA LEU A 70 -9.21 6.90 -10.88
C LEU A 70 -8.13 6.39 -11.83
N LYS A 71 -7.42 7.29 -12.54
CA LYS A 71 -6.27 6.91 -13.39
C LYS A 71 -5.15 6.25 -12.57
N LEU A 72 -4.80 6.83 -11.43
CA LEU A 72 -3.74 6.29 -10.56
C LEU A 72 -4.14 4.93 -9.98
N LEU A 73 -5.36 4.81 -9.47
CA LEU A 73 -5.86 3.57 -8.87
C LEU A 73 -5.93 2.43 -9.90
N ASN A 74 -6.49 2.70 -11.08
CA ASN A 74 -6.54 1.69 -12.15
C ASN A 74 -5.14 1.34 -12.65
N ALA A 75 -4.23 2.31 -12.80
CA ALA A 75 -2.84 2.02 -13.18
C ALA A 75 -2.16 1.09 -12.17
N ALA A 76 -2.35 1.32 -10.87
CA ALA A 76 -1.80 0.46 -9.82
C ALA A 76 -2.43 -0.95 -9.84
N ALA A 77 -3.75 -1.03 -10.03
CA ALA A 77 -4.45 -2.31 -10.18
C ALA A 77 -3.94 -3.12 -11.38
N GLU A 78 -3.65 -2.46 -12.51
CA GLU A 78 -3.06 -3.12 -13.69
C GLU A 78 -1.62 -3.60 -13.43
N THR A 79 -0.80 -2.83 -12.70
CA THR A 79 0.56 -3.27 -12.36
C THR A 79 0.56 -4.50 -11.45
N ALA A 80 -0.38 -4.60 -10.51
CA ALA A 80 -0.53 -5.77 -9.66
C ALA A 80 -0.82 -7.03 -10.49
N ARG A 81 -1.66 -6.92 -11.51
CA ARG A 81 -1.99 -8.01 -12.44
C ARG A 81 -0.80 -8.42 -13.28
N ALA A 82 -0.07 -7.45 -13.84
CA ALA A 82 1.12 -7.72 -14.64
C ALA A 82 2.24 -8.40 -13.82
N GLY A 83 2.38 -8.02 -12.53
CA GLY A 83 3.30 -8.65 -11.58
C GLY A 83 2.90 -10.10 -11.26
N ALA A 84 1.60 -10.35 -11.05
CA ALA A 84 1.07 -11.69 -10.77
C ALA A 84 1.21 -12.67 -11.95
N GLN A 85 1.25 -12.17 -13.19
CA GLN A 85 1.47 -12.98 -14.40
C GLN A 85 2.94 -13.30 -14.67
N ARG A 86 3.88 -12.71 -13.92
CA ARG A 86 5.31 -13.01 -14.08
C ARG A 86 5.62 -14.32 -13.36
N PRO A 87 6.14 -15.35 -14.05
CA PRO A 87 6.43 -16.62 -13.41
C PRO A 87 7.46 -16.43 -12.28
N PRO A 88 7.22 -16.99 -11.08
CA PRO A 88 8.21 -16.97 -10.01
C PRO A 88 9.34 -17.90 -10.43
N GLY A 89 10.47 -17.35 -10.85
CA GLY A 89 11.66 -18.15 -11.22
C GLY A 89 12.28 -17.88 -12.58
N GLY A 90 12.29 -16.63 -13.04
CA GLY A 90 13.24 -16.24 -14.09
C GLY A 90 14.67 -16.47 -13.58
N ARG A 91 15.32 -17.55 -14.05
CA ARG A 91 16.71 -17.88 -13.72
C ARG A 91 17.57 -16.64 -13.99
N PRO A 92 18.38 -16.16 -13.03
CA PRO A 92 19.25 -15.01 -13.30
C PRO A 92 20.17 -15.35 -14.49
N PRO A 93 20.49 -14.38 -15.35
CA PRO A 93 21.39 -14.61 -16.47
C PRO A 93 22.70 -15.22 -15.98
N THR A 94 23.06 -16.39 -16.52
CA THR A 94 24.29 -17.13 -16.17
C THR A 94 25.57 -16.48 -16.68
N ASP A 95 25.48 -15.33 -17.36
CA ASP A 95 26.63 -14.67 -17.98
C ASP A 95 27.31 -13.68 -17.01
N PRO A 96 28.54 -13.98 -16.53
CA PRO A 96 29.27 -13.11 -15.62
C PRO A 96 29.77 -11.81 -16.27
N MET A 97 29.77 -11.67 -17.61
CA MET A 97 30.23 -10.44 -18.29
C MET A 97 29.15 -9.36 -18.41
N ARG A 98 27.88 -9.66 -18.09
CA ARG A 98 26.83 -8.63 -17.94
C ARG A 98 26.78 -8.01 -16.53
N ARG A 99 27.79 -8.27 -15.68
CA ARG A 99 27.96 -7.70 -14.31
C ARG A 99 28.34 -6.20 -14.32
N GLY A 100 27.57 -5.37 -15.02
CA GLY A 100 27.69 -3.92 -14.98
C GLY A 100 26.58 -3.20 -14.20
N ALA A 101 25.49 -3.87 -13.81
CA ALA A 101 24.30 -3.19 -13.29
C ALA A 101 23.52 -3.94 -12.19
N ALA A 102 24.16 -4.85 -11.46
CA ALA A 102 23.58 -5.49 -10.28
C ALA A 102 24.32 -5.03 -9.01
N ILE A 103 24.27 -3.73 -8.73
CA ILE A 103 24.58 -3.20 -7.40
C ILE A 103 23.32 -3.42 -6.56
N GLY A 104 23.36 -4.37 -5.62
CA GLY A 104 22.32 -4.47 -4.58
C GLY A 104 21.79 -5.86 -4.20
N TYR A 105 22.37 -6.97 -4.66
CA TYR A 105 22.03 -8.29 -4.09
C TYR A 105 22.91 -8.59 -2.87
N THR A 106 22.48 -8.19 -1.67
CA THR A 106 23.05 -8.67 -0.40
C THR A 106 22.14 -9.74 0.18
N GLY A 107 22.24 -10.95 -0.37
CA GLY A 107 21.67 -12.15 0.23
C GLY A 107 22.70 -12.88 1.08
N ALA A 108 22.64 -12.71 2.40
CA ALA A 108 22.97 -13.74 3.38
C ALA A 108 22.49 -13.26 4.76
N TYR A 109 21.32 -13.76 5.20
CA TYR A 109 20.97 -13.74 6.62
C TYR A 109 22.00 -14.60 7.34
N ARG A 110 22.88 -13.97 8.11
CA ARG A 110 23.64 -14.64 9.17
C ARG A 110 22.78 -14.55 10.42
N GLU A 111 22.54 -15.70 11.04
CA GLU A 111 21.82 -15.83 12.31
C GLU A 111 22.49 -14.91 13.36
N PRO A 112 21.74 -13.99 14.00
CA PRO A 112 22.33 -13.13 15.02
C PRO A 112 22.66 -13.98 16.25
N ALA A 113 23.94 -13.98 16.65
CA ALA A 113 24.34 -14.48 17.95
C ALA A 113 23.72 -13.58 19.04
N ASP A 114 23.34 -14.19 20.17
CA ASP A 114 22.65 -13.58 21.31
C ASP A 114 23.06 -12.12 21.55
N LEU A 115 22.10 -11.21 21.32
CA LEU A 115 22.21 -9.82 21.71
C LEU A 115 21.61 -9.71 23.11
N ASP A 116 22.45 -9.32 24.08
CA ASP A 116 22.02 -8.96 25.42
C ASP A 116 21.13 -7.71 25.32
N VAL A 117 19.83 -7.88 25.58
CA VAL A 117 18.82 -6.83 25.44
C VAL A 117 18.89 -5.93 26.68
N THR A 118 19.63 -4.84 26.58
CA THR A 118 19.58 -3.78 27.60
C THR A 118 18.31 -2.95 27.41
N ASP A 119 17.36 -3.09 28.34
CA ASP A 119 16.14 -2.28 28.38
C ASP A 119 16.48 -0.85 28.79
N VAL A 120 16.36 0.10 27.86
CA VAL A 120 16.59 1.52 28.11
C VAL A 120 15.25 2.25 28.08
N VAL A 121 14.53 2.20 29.20
CA VAL A 121 13.45 3.14 29.49
C VAL A 121 14.04 4.35 30.21
N THR A 122 14.35 5.41 29.46
CA THR A 122 14.63 6.73 30.05
C THR A 122 13.36 7.57 30.05
N VAL A 123 12.68 7.61 31.19
CA VAL A 123 11.56 8.53 31.46
C VAL A 123 12.14 9.92 31.67
N GLN A 124 11.98 10.84 30.72
CA GLN A 124 12.22 12.26 31.00
C GLN A 124 11.07 12.79 31.86
N SER A 125 11.32 12.86 33.17
CA SER A 125 10.46 13.57 34.12
C SER A 125 10.71 15.06 34.02
N THR A 126 9.64 15.83 33.81
CA THR A 126 9.62 17.29 33.77
C THR A 126 9.79 17.89 35.17
N ARG A 127 10.66 18.91 35.32
CA ARG A 127 10.41 20.07 36.18
C ARG A 127 11.36 21.23 35.84
N GLY A 128 10.78 22.39 35.50
CA GLY A 128 11.49 23.66 35.41
C GLY A 128 11.75 24.26 36.80
N PRO A 129 12.71 25.20 36.93
CA PRO A 129 12.99 25.89 38.18
C PRO A 129 12.13 27.16 38.36
N GLU A 130 11.74 27.42 39.62
CA GLU A 130 11.30 28.73 40.14
C GLU A 130 12.48 29.72 40.23
#